data_AF-A0A916JZQ8-F1
#
_entry.id   AF-A0A916JZQ8-F1
#
_cell.length_a   1.000
_cell.length_b   1.000
_cell.length_c   1.000
_cell.angle_alpha   90.00
_cell.angle_beta   90.00
_cell.angle_gamma   90.00
#
_symmetry.space_group_name_H-M   'P 1'
#
loop_
_entity.id
_entity.type
_entity.pdbx_description
1 polymer ?
#
loop_
_entity_poly.entity_id
_entity_poly.type
_entity_poly.pdbx_seq_one_letter_code
_entity_poly.pdbx_strand_id
1 'polypeptide(L)'
;MTGSREPRSGAHPLRTGMCALAVPVLALTLSACAPEPGSVSWDENGSGPTATDEGKQITGDDESGWGGANDQEDPELKHAELPDGFPSADFPLPEDAVLDDAGARDPGTWFVVLRAADASQADDWWDRIVSDGSFTVRKAEKTDDGGRSAILVGPDLHASALTLAQDDGSVLLSYDLSYDPDAVG
;
A
#
# COMPACT_ATOMS: atom_id res chain seq x y z
N MET A 1 2.72 65.44 -10.58
CA MET A 1 4.15 65.42 -10.20
C MET A 1 4.69 64.05 -10.48
N THR A 2 5.65 64.02 -11.37
CA THR A 2 6.40 62.88 -11.93
C THR A 2 7.22 62.14 -10.86
N GLY A 3 7.31 60.81 -10.98
CA GLY A 3 8.17 59.98 -10.14
C GLY A 3 8.29 58.54 -10.63
N SER A 4 8.87 58.34 -11.80
CA SER A 4 9.33 57.04 -12.32
C SER A 4 10.64 56.61 -11.65
N ARG A 5 10.79 55.30 -11.35
CA ARG A 5 12.04 54.48 -11.36
C ARG A 5 11.72 53.10 -10.76
N GLU A 6 11.48 52.08 -11.59
CA GLU A 6 12.42 51.14 -12.24
C GLU A 6 12.82 49.93 -11.37
N PRO A 7 12.87 48.72 -11.98
CA PRO A 7 12.99 47.42 -11.31
C PRO A 7 14.44 47.06 -11.01
N ARG A 8 14.66 46.19 -10.02
CA ARG A 8 15.94 45.49 -9.83
C ARG A 8 15.76 44.00 -10.00
N SER A 9 16.01 43.55 -11.23
CA SER A 9 16.39 42.18 -11.56
C SER A 9 17.62 41.78 -10.74
N GLY A 10 17.48 40.75 -9.91
CA GLY A 10 18.58 39.98 -9.35
C GLY A 10 18.75 38.70 -10.15
N ALA A 11 19.53 38.76 -11.24
CA ALA A 11 19.98 37.58 -11.95
C ALA A 11 21.18 36.97 -11.20
N HIS A 12 21.03 35.75 -10.69
CA HIS A 12 22.15 34.94 -10.22
C HIS A 12 22.39 33.79 -11.20
N PRO A 13 23.42 33.87 -12.07
CA PRO A 13 23.95 32.71 -12.76
C PRO A 13 25.10 32.09 -11.94
N LEU A 14 24.88 30.93 -11.33
CA LEU A 14 25.97 30.00 -10.96
C LEU A 14 25.70 28.68 -11.68
N ARG A 15 26.36 28.47 -12.82
CA ARG A 15 27.64 27.72 -12.95
C ARG A 15 27.50 26.22 -12.66
N THR A 16 27.15 25.52 -13.73
CA THR A 16 27.84 24.33 -14.28
C THR A 16 28.74 23.53 -13.34
N GLY A 17 28.31 22.30 -13.04
CA GLY A 17 29.14 21.23 -12.50
C GLY A 17 28.78 19.90 -13.17
N MET A 18 29.34 19.68 -14.36
CA MET A 18 29.36 18.39 -15.06
C MET A 18 30.26 17.42 -14.27
N CYS A 19 29.73 16.28 -13.85
CA CYS A 19 30.54 15.08 -13.59
C CYS A 19 29.80 13.88 -14.19
N ALA A 20 30.05 13.67 -15.49
CA ALA A 20 29.77 12.42 -16.16
C ALA A 20 30.91 11.44 -15.83
N LEU A 21 30.58 10.35 -15.14
CA LEU A 21 31.41 9.14 -15.12
C LEU A 21 30.53 8.00 -15.60
N ALA A 22 30.97 7.39 -16.69
CA ALA A 22 30.29 6.29 -17.35
C ALA A 22 31.27 5.12 -17.52
N VAL A 23 30.71 3.89 -17.40
CA VAL A 23 31.13 2.63 -18.03
C VAL A 23 32.24 1.83 -17.30
N PRO A 24 32.35 0.45 -17.34
CA PRO A 24 31.43 -0.65 -17.78
C PRO A 24 31.27 -1.88 -16.83
N VAL A 25 30.16 -2.62 -17.05
CA VAL A 25 29.91 -4.08 -17.20
C VAL A 25 31.01 -5.12 -16.84
N LEU A 26 30.65 -6.14 -16.02
CA LEU A 26 30.71 -7.62 -16.28
C LEU A 26 30.80 -8.44 -14.97
N ALA A 27 29.83 -9.33 -14.71
CA ALA A 27 30.05 -10.79 -14.52
C ALA A 27 28.79 -11.49 -13.95
N LEU A 28 28.38 -12.54 -14.65
CA LEU A 28 27.32 -13.49 -14.31
C LEU A 28 27.73 -14.42 -13.16
N THR A 29 26.82 -14.67 -12.22
CA THR A 29 26.75 -15.96 -11.51
C THR A 29 25.29 -16.40 -11.37
N LEU A 30 24.86 -17.27 -12.29
CA LEU A 30 23.67 -18.11 -12.17
C LEU A 30 23.99 -19.31 -11.29
N SER A 31 23.44 -19.36 -10.08
CA SER A 31 23.31 -20.53 -9.20
C SER A 31 22.20 -20.21 -8.20
N ALA A 32 21.18 -21.01 -7.91
CA ALA A 32 20.61 -22.22 -8.48
C ALA A 32 19.20 -22.31 -7.85
N CYS A 33 18.23 -22.78 -8.63
CA CYS A 33 16.88 -23.09 -8.18
C CYS A 33 16.90 -24.31 -7.24
N ALA A 34 16.09 -24.31 -6.17
CA ALA A 34 15.40 -25.52 -5.70
C ALA A 34 14.32 -25.17 -4.66
N PRO A 35 13.05 -24.99 -5.05
CA PRO A 35 11.95 -25.34 -4.17
C PRO A 35 11.89 -26.86 -4.04
N GLU A 36 11.86 -27.36 -2.82
CA GLU A 36 11.62 -28.76 -2.51
C GLU A 36 10.11 -29.07 -2.65
N PRO A 37 9.69 -29.94 -3.59
CA PRO A 37 8.31 -30.42 -3.62
C PRO A 37 8.15 -31.49 -2.55
N GLY A 38 7.40 -31.16 -1.50
CA GLY A 38 6.80 -32.13 -0.61
C GLY A 38 5.95 -33.10 -1.44
N SER A 39 6.43 -34.32 -1.60
CA SER A 39 5.78 -35.37 -2.36
C SER A 39 4.60 -35.90 -1.57
N VAL A 40 3.43 -35.79 -2.17
CA VAL A 40 2.23 -36.54 -1.82
C VAL A 40 2.51 -38.04 -1.92
N SER A 41 2.30 -38.76 -0.82
CA SER A 41 2.17 -40.22 -0.83
C SER A 41 0.69 -40.56 -0.76
N TRP A 42 0.07 -40.79 -1.91
CA TRP A 42 -1.21 -41.49 -2.03
C TRP A 42 -0.89 -42.90 -2.51
N ASP A 43 -1.04 -43.87 -1.61
CA ASP A 43 -0.93 -45.29 -1.93
C ASP A 43 -2.07 -45.70 -2.87
N GLU A 44 -1.69 -45.98 -4.11
CA GLU A 44 -2.51 -46.58 -5.16
C GLU A 44 -2.43 -48.11 -5.05
N ASN A 45 -3.30 -48.70 -4.22
CA ASN A 45 -3.99 -49.99 -4.43
C ASN A 45 -4.32 -50.67 -3.11
N GLY A 46 -5.61 -50.97 -2.93
CA GLY A 46 -5.99 -52.19 -2.23
C GLY A 46 -7.14 -52.06 -1.25
N SER A 47 -8.35 -52.18 -1.80
CA SER A 47 -9.44 -52.95 -1.21
C SER A 47 -10.13 -52.40 0.04
N GLY A 48 -11.38 -51.97 -0.15
CA GLY A 48 -12.36 -51.92 0.93
C GLY A 48 -12.64 -53.31 1.54
N PRO A 49 -13.41 -53.34 2.64
CA PRO A 49 -14.73 -53.93 2.48
C PRO A 49 -15.88 -53.09 3.06
N THR A 50 -16.89 -52.96 2.20
CA THR A 50 -18.36 -53.01 2.43
C THR A 50 -18.95 -52.87 3.84
N ALA A 51 -19.77 -51.82 3.97
CA ALA A 51 -21.17 -51.77 4.41
C ALA A 51 -21.57 -52.25 5.82
N THR A 52 -22.04 -51.30 6.64
CA THR A 52 -23.30 -51.38 7.41
C THR A 52 -23.75 -49.93 7.64
N ASP A 53 -24.68 -49.42 6.82
CA ASP A 53 -26.09 -49.21 7.18
C ASP A 53 -26.26 -48.28 8.40
N GLU A 54 -26.58 -47.01 8.15
CA GLU A 54 -27.78 -46.32 8.66
C GLU A 54 -27.78 -44.87 8.12
N GLY A 55 -28.92 -44.46 7.56
CA GLY A 55 -29.00 -43.40 6.58
C GLY A 55 -28.79 -41.97 7.09
N LYS A 56 -28.12 -41.17 6.25
CA LYS A 56 -28.56 -39.82 5.92
C LYS A 56 -27.97 -39.41 4.57
N GLN A 57 -28.78 -39.49 3.53
CA GLN A 57 -28.51 -38.87 2.24
C GLN A 57 -28.55 -37.34 2.43
N ILE A 58 -27.39 -36.71 2.48
CA ILE A 58 -27.25 -35.31 2.07
C ILE A 58 -26.34 -35.35 0.85
N THR A 59 -26.98 -35.30 -0.31
CA THR A 59 -26.37 -34.78 -1.53
C THR A 59 -26.05 -33.32 -1.26
N GLY A 60 -24.78 -33.04 -1.03
CA GLY A 60 -24.23 -31.71 -0.91
C GLY A 60 -22.88 -31.74 -1.60
N ASP A 61 -22.92 -31.46 -2.90
CA ASP A 61 -21.78 -30.94 -3.64
C ASP A 61 -21.30 -29.65 -2.94
N ASP A 62 -20.52 -29.78 -1.88
CA ASP A 62 -19.76 -28.66 -1.32
C ASP A 62 -18.44 -28.52 -2.09
N GLU A 63 -18.60 -28.32 -3.40
CA GLU A 63 -17.67 -27.50 -4.15
C GLU A 63 -17.91 -26.08 -3.66
N SER A 64 -17.27 -25.71 -2.55
CA SER A 64 -17.18 -24.32 -2.13
C SER A 64 -16.33 -23.58 -3.17
N GLY A 65 -17.01 -23.23 -4.25
CA GLY A 65 -16.55 -22.43 -5.35
C GLY A 65 -15.93 -21.15 -4.82
N TRP A 66 -14.62 -21.03 -5.03
CA TRP A 66 -13.95 -19.75 -5.26
C TRP A 66 -14.39 -19.16 -6.60
N GLY A 67 -15.71 -19.04 -6.75
CA GLY A 67 -16.42 -18.72 -7.97
C GLY A 67 -17.70 -17.97 -7.64
N GLY A 68 -17.65 -17.10 -6.64
CA GLY A 68 -18.54 -15.95 -6.60
C GLY A 68 -18.06 -14.99 -7.66
N ALA A 69 -18.63 -15.10 -8.86
CA ALA A 69 -18.60 -14.03 -9.83
C ALA A 69 -19.12 -12.77 -9.13
N ASN A 70 -18.22 -11.88 -8.73
CA ASN A 70 -18.61 -10.50 -8.54
C ASN A 70 -18.69 -9.91 -9.94
N ASP A 71 -19.94 -9.76 -10.35
CA ASP A 71 -20.38 -9.03 -11.51
C ASP A 71 -19.47 -7.82 -11.75
N GLN A 72 -18.79 -7.84 -12.90
CA GLN A 72 -18.36 -6.68 -13.66
C GLN A 72 -18.11 -5.44 -12.80
N GLU A 73 -16.91 -5.36 -12.20
CA GLU A 73 -16.46 -4.22 -11.42
C GLU A 73 -16.69 -2.95 -12.23
N ASP A 74 -17.71 -2.19 -11.84
CA ASP A 74 -17.91 -0.85 -12.35
C ASP A 74 -16.66 -0.04 -11.95
N PRO A 75 -15.85 0.46 -12.91
CA PRO A 75 -14.69 1.29 -12.60
C PRO A 75 -15.10 2.65 -12.02
N GLU A 76 -16.39 2.95 -11.91
CA GLU A 76 -16.91 4.12 -11.19
C GLU A 76 -16.82 3.90 -9.67
N LEU A 77 -15.60 4.06 -9.14
CA LEU A 77 -15.28 4.45 -7.77
C LEU A 77 -15.96 3.59 -6.67
N LYS A 78 -15.27 2.52 -6.24
CA LYS A 78 -15.47 1.95 -4.90
C LYS A 78 -15.17 3.03 -3.88
N HIS A 79 -16.18 3.82 -3.50
CA HIS A 79 -16.10 4.69 -2.34
C HIS A 79 -16.24 3.80 -1.11
N ALA A 80 -15.12 3.38 -0.55
CA ALA A 80 -15.12 2.76 0.76
C ALA A 80 -15.52 3.80 1.82
N GLU A 81 -16.23 3.38 2.85
CA GLU A 81 -16.47 4.19 4.05
C GLU A 81 -15.40 3.85 5.09
N LEU A 82 -15.00 4.83 5.91
CA LEU A 82 -14.08 4.54 7.00
C LEU A 82 -14.76 3.62 8.03
N PRO A 83 -14.04 2.61 8.56
CA PRO A 83 -14.60 1.72 9.57
C PRO A 83 -14.91 2.46 10.86
N ASP A 84 -15.90 1.96 11.61
CA ASP A 84 -16.18 2.45 12.96
C ASP A 84 -14.92 2.39 13.83
N GLY A 85 -14.66 3.48 14.57
CA GLY A 85 -13.51 3.59 15.45
C GLY A 85 -12.18 3.88 14.75
N PHE A 86 -12.18 4.18 13.44
CA PHE A 86 -10.98 4.69 12.77
C PHE A 86 -10.42 5.92 13.51
N PRO A 87 -9.09 6.02 13.70
CA PRO A 87 -8.47 7.07 14.51
C PRO A 87 -8.36 8.40 13.73
N SER A 88 -9.49 8.95 13.26
CA SER A 88 -9.50 10.18 12.42
C SER A 88 -8.90 11.41 13.10
N ALA A 89 -8.84 11.43 14.44
CA ALA A 89 -8.21 12.50 15.19
C ALA A 89 -6.68 12.45 15.15
N ASP A 90 -6.12 11.24 15.08
CA ASP A 90 -4.67 10.99 15.11
C ASP A 90 -4.09 10.78 13.70
N PHE A 91 -4.92 10.35 12.75
CA PHE A 91 -4.57 10.18 11.34
C PHE A 91 -5.45 11.08 10.46
N PRO A 92 -5.04 12.34 10.23
CA PRO A 92 -5.83 13.28 9.45
C PRO A 92 -5.78 12.92 7.96
N LEU A 93 -6.95 12.71 7.36
CA LEU A 93 -7.09 12.54 5.92
C LEU A 93 -7.30 13.90 5.24
N PRO A 94 -6.65 14.19 4.10
CA PRO A 94 -6.92 15.39 3.32
C PRO A 94 -8.40 15.51 2.95
N GLU A 95 -8.98 16.72 3.01
CA GLU A 95 -10.41 16.94 2.73
C GLU A 95 -10.83 16.54 1.29
N ASP A 96 -9.87 16.57 0.36
CA ASP A 96 -10.04 16.20 -1.04
C ASP A 96 -9.60 14.75 -1.34
N ALA A 97 -9.27 13.96 -0.32
CA ALA A 97 -8.81 12.59 -0.49
C ALA A 97 -9.91 11.68 -1.05
N VAL A 98 -9.57 10.93 -2.11
CA VAL A 98 -10.42 9.88 -2.65
C VAL A 98 -10.09 8.58 -1.92
N LEU A 99 -11.05 8.06 -1.16
CA LEU A 99 -10.91 6.80 -0.45
C LEU A 99 -11.16 5.63 -1.40
N ASP A 100 -10.12 4.82 -1.63
CA ASP A 100 -10.15 3.64 -2.51
C ASP A 100 -10.55 2.38 -1.74
N ASP A 101 -9.99 2.20 -0.55
CA ASP A 101 -10.31 1.10 0.35
C ASP A 101 -10.03 1.48 1.81
N ALA A 102 -10.75 0.90 2.75
CA ALA A 102 -10.51 1.05 4.17
C ALA A 102 -11.12 -0.10 4.97
N GLY A 103 -10.48 -0.42 6.10
CA GLY A 103 -11.04 -1.41 7.01
C GLY A 103 -10.31 -1.52 8.33
N ALA A 104 -10.96 -2.16 9.29
CA ALA A 104 -10.35 -2.60 10.53
C ALA A 104 -9.89 -4.05 10.37
N ARG A 105 -8.72 -4.39 10.91
CA ARG A 105 -8.25 -5.79 10.93
C ARG A 105 -8.54 -6.43 12.28
N ASP A 106 -8.08 -5.76 13.35
CA ASP A 106 -8.25 -6.15 14.74
C ASP A 106 -8.56 -4.90 15.57
N PRO A 107 -8.99 -5.04 16.85
CA PRO A 107 -9.11 -3.90 17.73
C PRO A 107 -7.80 -3.12 17.83
N GLY A 108 -7.82 -1.84 17.44
CA GLY A 108 -6.62 -0.99 17.46
C GLY A 108 -5.78 -1.03 16.19
N THR A 109 -6.22 -1.74 15.13
CA THR A 109 -5.52 -1.80 13.85
C THR A 109 -6.44 -1.57 12.66
N TRP A 110 -5.97 -0.76 11.71
CA TRP A 110 -6.74 -0.34 10.54
C TRP A 110 -5.86 -0.34 9.29
N PHE A 111 -6.48 -0.32 8.13
CA PHE A 111 -5.83 0.06 6.90
C PHE A 111 -6.68 1.11 6.17
N VAL A 112 -6.02 1.98 5.42
CA VAL A 112 -6.66 2.96 4.55
C VAL A 112 -5.82 3.09 3.28
N VAL A 113 -6.50 3.12 2.13
CA VAL A 113 -5.91 3.27 0.81
C VAL A 113 -6.54 4.48 0.15
N LEU A 114 -5.72 5.48 -0.14
CA LEU A 114 -6.15 6.69 -0.85
C LEU A 114 -5.72 6.60 -2.31
N ARG A 115 -6.56 7.06 -3.23
CA ARG A 115 -6.22 7.16 -4.66
C ARG A 115 -5.98 8.61 -5.05
N ALA A 116 -4.73 8.96 -5.29
CA ALA A 116 -4.37 10.23 -5.87
C ALA A 116 -4.42 10.16 -7.41
N ALA A 117 -4.85 11.23 -8.06
CA ALA A 117 -4.96 11.34 -9.51
C ALA A 117 -3.60 11.23 -10.21
N ASP A 118 -2.52 11.64 -9.53
CA ASP A 118 -1.15 11.57 -10.03
C ASP A 118 -0.13 11.62 -8.88
N ALA A 119 1.15 11.45 -9.22
CA ALA A 119 2.25 11.45 -8.26
C ALA A 119 2.42 12.77 -7.49
N SER A 120 2.11 13.92 -8.10
CA SER A 120 2.20 15.21 -7.42
C SER A 120 1.15 15.34 -6.32
N GLN A 121 -0.08 14.92 -6.60
CA GLN A 121 -1.13 14.89 -5.57
C GLN A 121 -0.81 13.89 -4.46
N ALA A 122 -0.23 12.73 -4.79
CA ALA A 122 0.24 11.79 -3.79
C ALA A 122 1.35 12.37 -2.90
N ASP A 123 2.29 13.11 -3.47
CA ASP A 123 3.32 13.86 -2.74
C ASP A 123 2.71 14.88 -1.78
N ASP A 124 1.77 15.69 -2.25
CA ASP A 124 1.08 16.68 -1.43
C ASP A 124 0.27 16.05 -0.27
N TRP A 125 -0.47 14.98 -0.54
CA TRP A 125 -1.27 14.29 0.48
C TRP A 125 -0.40 13.62 1.54
N TRP A 126 0.68 12.96 1.14
CA TRP A 126 1.62 12.38 2.09
C TRP A 126 2.22 13.43 3.02
N ASP A 127 2.70 14.55 2.46
CA ASP A 127 3.31 15.62 3.26
C ASP A 127 2.30 16.25 4.23
N ARG A 128 1.04 16.41 3.80
CA ARG A 128 -0.06 16.87 4.67
C ARG A 128 -0.34 15.87 5.80
N ILE A 129 -0.52 14.59 5.49
CA ILE A 129 -0.77 13.55 6.49
C ILE A 129 0.35 13.54 7.54
N VAL A 130 1.61 13.59 7.08
CA VAL A 130 2.78 13.62 7.98
C VAL A 130 2.78 14.88 8.85
N SER A 131 2.56 16.05 8.25
CA SER A 131 2.57 17.34 8.96
C SER A 131 1.42 17.46 9.96
N ASP A 132 0.20 17.23 9.50
CA ASP A 132 -1.03 17.45 10.28
C ASP A 132 -1.18 16.39 11.37
N GLY A 133 -0.76 15.15 11.10
CA GLY A 133 -0.73 14.07 12.08
C GLY A 133 0.48 14.13 13.02
N SER A 134 1.35 15.13 12.88
CA SER A 134 2.58 15.28 13.67
C SER A 134 3.47 14.03 13.65
N PHE A 135 3.48 13.30 12.52
CA PHE A 135 4.25 12.08 12.38
C PHE A 135 5.74 12.38 12.16
N THR A 136 6.58 11.56 12.78
CA THR A 136 8.00 11.47 12.41
C THR A 136 8.20 10.36 11.39
N VAL A 137 8.75 10.69 10.22
CA VAL A 137 9.09 9.70 9.19
C VAL A 137 10.35 8.93 9.57
N ARG A 138 10.27 7.60 9.55
CA ARG A 138 11.35 6.64 9.83
C ARG A 138 11.46 5.62 8.71
N LYS A 139 12.66 5.05 8.53
CA LYS A 139 12.93 4.00 7.52
C LYS A 139 12.36 4.34 6.13
N ALA A 140 12.58 5.57 5.68
CA ALA A 140 12.10 6.01 4.37
C ALA A 140 12.96 5.39 3.28
N GLU A 141 12.30 4.73 2.33
CA GLU A 141 12.93 4.01 1.21
C GLU A 141 12.18 4.34 -0.09
N LYS A 142 12.87 4.25 -1.23
CA LYS A 142 12.24 4.29 -2.54
C LYS A 142 11.89 2.87 -2.96
N THR A 143 10.70 2.69 -3.54
CA THR A 143 10.29 1.40 -4.10
C THR A 143 10.84 1.23 -5.52
N ASP A 144 10.93 -0.01 -5.99
CA ASP A 144 11.45 -0.31 -7.33
C ASP A 144 10.62 0.33 -8.45
N ASP A 145 9.33 0.53 -8.20
CA ASP A 145 8.38 1.16 -9.13
C ASP A 145 8.40 2.70 -9.05
N GLY A 146 9.38 3.29 -8.35
CA GLY A 146 9.55 4.74 -8.24
C GLY A 146 8.67 5.42 -7.19
N GLY A 147 7.94 4.64 -6.38
CA GLY A 147 7.23 5.10 -5.20
C GLY A 147 8.13 5.23 -3.97
N ARG A 148 7.51 5.30 -2.80
CA ARG A 148 8.16 5.39 -1.49
C ARG A 148 7.46 4.52 -0.45
N SER A 149 8.24 4.06 0.52
CA SER A 149 7.75 3.40 1.73
C SER A 149 8.38 4.04 2.97
N ALA A 150 7.66 4.07 4.08
CA ALA A 150 8.18 4.56 5.35
C ALA A 150 7.37 4.02 6.53
N ILE A 151 7.93 4.18 7.73
CA ILE A 151 7.18 4.06 8.99
C ILE A 151 6.93 5.47 9.53
N LEU A 152 5.68 5.83 9.72
CA LEU A 152 5.24 7.09 10.32
C LEU A 152 4.98 6.85 11.81
N VAL A 153 5.67 7.60 12.67
CA VAL A 153 5.62 7.44 14.12
C VAL A 153 5.00 8.69 14.74
N GLY A 154 3.77 8.57 15.23
CA GLY A 154 3.05 9.59 15.98
C GLY A 154 3.16 9.35 17.49
N PRO A 155 2.48 10.17 18.32
CA PRO A 155 2.49 10.02 19.77
C PRO A 155 1.84 8.72 20.24
N ASP A 156 0.68 8.38 19.68
CA ASP A 156 -0.11 7.21 20.06
C ASP A 156 -0.28 6.21 18.89
N LEU A 157 -0.09 6.69 17.65
CA LEU A 157 -0.39 5.94 16.43
C LEU A 157 0.86 5.73 15.58
N HIS A 158 1.07 4.51 15.10
CA HIS A 158 2.07 4.19 14.08
C HIS A 158 1.37 3.84 12.76
N ALA A 159 1.99 4.22 11.64
CA ALA A 159 1.53 3.81 10.32
C ALA A 159 2.68 3.29 9.44
N SER A 160 2.54 2.10 8.86
CA SER A 160 3.38 1.66 7.76
C SER A 160 2.79 2.20 6.47
N ALA A 161 3.55 3.02 5.74
CA ALA A 161 3.08 3.76 4.58
C ALA A 161 3.80 3.30 3.31
N LEU A 162 3.06 3.17 2.21
CA LEU A 162 3.56 2.73 0.92
C LEU A 162 2.79 3.44 -0.21
N THR A 163 3.51 3.92 -1.23
CA THR A 163 2.89 4.42 -2.47
C THR A 163 3.08 3.45 -3.62
N LEU A 164 2.03 3.23 -4.40
CA LEU A 164 2.00 2.31 -5.54
C LEU A 164 1.49 3.04 -6.79
N ALA A 165 2.38 3.26 -7.76
CA ALA A 165 1.98 3.80 -9.06
C ALA A 165 1.08 2.80 -9.81
N GLN A 166 0.07 3.32 -10.52
CA GLN A 166 -0.86 2.54 -11.31
C GLN A 166 -0.62 2.78 -12.82
N ASP A 167 -1.10 1.85 -13.65
CA ASP A 167 -0.93 1.92 -15.11
C ASP A 167 -1.63 3.13 -15.76
N ASP A 168 -2.68 3.66 -15.11
CA ASP A 168 -3.43 4.83 -15.55
C ASP A 168 -2.78 6.17 -15.14
N GLY A 169 -1.64 6.12 -14.45
CA GLY A 169 -0.91 7.29 -13.93
C GLY A 169 -1.37 7.75 -12.54
N SER A 170 -2.43 7.15 -11.98
CA SER A 170 -2.83 7.37 -10.60
C SER A 170 -1.83 6.74 -9.62
N VAL A 171 -1.90 7.15 -8.35
CA VAL A 171 -1.03 6.60 -7.30
C VAL A 171 -1.89 6.23 -6.11
N LEU A 172 -1.75 4.99 -5.63
CA LEU A 172 -2.34 4.56 -4.37
C LEU A 172 -1.40 4.89 -3.22
N LEU A 173 -1.93 5.45 -2.14
CA LEU A 173 -1.25 5.64 -0.87
C LEU A 173 -1.88 4.67 0.14
N SER A 174 -1.18 3.59 0.44
CA SER A 174 -1.61 2.58 1.40
C SER A 174 -0.98 2.86 2.75
N TYR A 175 -1.80 2.89 3.79
CA TYR A 175 -1.38 3.03 5.18
C TYR A 175 -1.94 1.90 6.02
N ASP A 176 -1.06 1.25 6.76
CA ASP A 176 -1.39 0.23 7.75
C ASP A 176 -1.18 0.83 9.13
N LEU A 177 -2.25 1.03 9.89
CA LEU A 177 -2.24 1.78 11.14
C LEU A 177 -2.39 0.84 12.33
N SER A 178 -1.65 1.13 13.39
CA SER A 178 -1.77 0.44 14.67
C SER A 178 -1.56 1.43 15.81
N TYR A 179 -2.43 1.41 16.81
CA TYR A 179 -2.10 2.03 18.09
C TYR A 179 -0.90 1.28 18.70
N ASP A 180 0.08 2.05 19.20
CA ASP A 180 1.18 1.48 19.98
C ASP A 180 0.76 1.52 21.46
N PRO A 181 0.37 0.38 22.07
CA PRO A 181 -0.03 0.37 23.47
C PRO A 181 1.13 0.64 24.44
N ASP A 182 2.38 0.59 23.95
CA ASP A 182 3.61 0.78 24.71
C ASP A 182 4.14 2.23 24.60
N ALA A 183 3.52 3.10 23.80
CA ALA A 183 3.93 4.50 23.62
C ALA A 183 3.56 5.43 24.80
N VAL A 184 2.63 5.00 25.67
CA VAL A 184 2.32 5.64 26.96
C VAL A 184 3.21 5.06 28.06
N GLY A 185 4.48 5.47 28.08
CA GLY A 185 5.48 5.14 29.12
C GLY A 185 6.02 6.36 29.85
#